data_AF-A0A954GWF7-F1
#
_entry.id   AF-A0A954GWF7-F1
#
_cell.length_a   1.000
_cell.length_b   1.000
_cell.length_c   1.000
_cell.angle_alpha   90.00
_cell.angle_beta   90.00
_cell.angle_gamma   90.00
#
_symmetry.space_group_name_H-M   'P 1'
#
loop_
_entity.id
_entity.type
_entity.pdbx_description
1 polymer ?
#
loop_
_entity_poly.entity_id
_entity_poly.type
_entity_poly.pdbx_seq_one_letter_code
_entity_poly.pdbx_strand_id
1 'polypeptide(L)'
;MNRPDEEDDFTSQTEQKLDSLLRQAAWPDADPSTISRMHESVMRELHAVVQPEGGVDPLDSQCNQTDAIGLPALDVPIPGQSSDRRRQFPYSIAVSALMILVAFAAGRWSASGRSSSVPSGEDPQLAESAQHDASQTVPALKEPPKDLDPDHLVAKNGVGSAKDATTEPNKQESLQKPASDSTQMIEPRPELATGRKQRLTPRERMKLQLEDVLVCLSEKDDTDGSCCRTLLPRRAEFEFMLGEVIRNATGQRQLAAVTAMGFVGTDTAVPVLLGTTRSESLREKSIAALKQCCSEQMLAGLVLQPGDETLQREFLTELAHRSTPNAVLAWLHLMRTQRSRILCQQAASDLSPFLVDAMFRELDAPLMDDRISAILSLGRRTDKPTQDRIMQLIQQFPNRWEPVAILMCSGSEAAVRTLTKLQKNPERFAVLQTASIQLQASVTLPDR
;
A
#
# COMPACT_ATOMS: atom_id res chain seq x y z
N MET A 1 -24.96 7.42 -43.35
CA MET A 1 -23.67 7.23 -44.03
C MET A 1 -22.74 6.59 -43.02
N ASN A 2 -22.53 5.28 -43.12
CA ASN A 2 -21.64 4.53 -42.25
C ASN A 2 -20.20 4.83 -42.67
N ARG A 3 -19.38 5.35 -41.77
CA ARG A 3 -17.91 5.34 -41.93
C ARG A 3 -17.44 3.91 -41.64
N PRO A 4 -16.58 3.33 -42.49
CA PRO A 4 -16.02 2.01 -42.23
C PRO A 4 -14.98 2.09 -41.11
N ASP A 5 -14.87 0.97 -40.39
CA ASP A 5 -13.91 0.72 -39.31
C ASP A 5 -12.47 0.78 -39.84
N GLU A 6 -11.71 1.84 -39.53
CA GLU A 6 -10.29 2.01 -39.90
C GLU A 6 -9.32 1.77 -38.72
N GLU A 7 -9.82 1.42 -37.52
CA GLU A 7 -8.97 1.29 -36.31
C GLU A 7 -8.21 -0.04 -36.19
N ASP A 8 -8.54 -1.07 -36.99
CA ASP A 8 -7.91 -2.40 -36.89
C ASP A 8 -6.62 -2.56 -37.73
N ASP A 9 -6.30 -1.63 -38.64
CA ASP A 9 -5.18 -1.83 -39.58
C ASP A 9 -3.81 -1.36 -39.04
N PHE A 10 -3.81 -0.47 -38.03
CA PHE A 10 -2.57 0.12 -37.49
C PHE A 10 -1.81 -0.83 -36.56
N THR A 11 -2.53 -1.59 -35.71
CA THR A 11 -1.97 -2.59 -34.80
C THR A 11 -1.39 -3.79 -35.56
N SER A 12 -2.03 -4.18 -36.67
CA SER A 12 -1.57 -5.27 -37.53
C SER A 12 -0.21 -4.98 -38.19
N GLN A 13 0.04 -3.74 -38.64
CA GLN A 13 1.31 -3.39 -39.30
C GLN A 13 2.49 -3.29 -38.31
N THR A 14 2.25 -2.81 -37.10
CA THR A 14 3.30 -2.67 -36.07
C THR A 14 3.71 -4.03 -35.52
N GLU A 15 2.76 -4.94 -35.30
CA GLU A 15 3.04 -6.32 -34.93
C GLU A 15 3.83 -7.07 -36.02
N GLN A 16 3.44 -6.94 -37.30
CA GLN A 16 4.18 -7.56 -38.41
C GLN A 16 5.61 -7.02 -38.53
N LYS A 17 5.82 -5.73 -38.28
CA LYS A 17 7.14 -5.10 -38.32
C LYS A 17 8.02 -5.57 -37.16
N LEU A 18 7.46 -5.69 -35.95
CA LEU A 18 8.17 -6.20 -34.80
C LEU A 18 8.53 -7.69 -34.96
N ASP A 19 7.60 -8.50 -35.47
CA ASP A 19 7.83 -9.93 -35.72
C ASP A 19 8.90 -10.16 -36.80
N SER A 20 8.94 -9.31 -37.83
CA SER A 20 10.01 -9.30 -38.83
C SER A 20 11.38 -8.97 -38.23
N LEU A 21 11.46 -7.97 -37.34
CA LEU A 21 12.70 -7.61 -36.66
C LEU A 21 13.16 -8.70 -35.67
N LEU A 22 12.23 -9.36 -34.99
CA LEU A 22 12.52 -10.48 -34.10
C LEU A 22 13.07 -11.69 -34.86
N ARG A 23 12.57 -11.98 -36.07
CA ARG A 23 13.10 -13.04 -36.94
C ARG A 23 14.45 -12.69 -37.56
N GLN A 24 14.70 -11.41 -37.82
CA GLN A 24 15.99 -10.92 -38.33
C GLN A 24 17.08 -10.91 -37.26
N ALA A 25 16.70 -10.73 -36.00
CA ALA A 25 17.60 -10.84 -34.87
C ALA A 25 18.00 -12.32 -34.70
N ALA A 26 19.09 -12.72 -35.34
CA ALA A 26 19.70 -14.03 -35.22
C ALA A 26 20.36 -14.19 -33.84
N TRP A 27 19.55 -14.21 -32.78
CA TRP A 27 20.04 -14.33 -31.40
C TRP A 27 20.87 -15.60 -31.23
N PRO A 28 22.06 -15.54 -30.58
CA PRO A 28 22.62 -14.40 -29.83
C PRO A 28 23.44 -13.38 -30.64
N ASP A 29 23.65 -13.59 -31.94
CA ASP A 29 24.52 -12.79 -32.81
C ASP A 29 23.81 -11.58 -33.46
N ALA A 30 22.73 -11.10 -32.86
CA ALA A 30 21.96 -9.98 -33.39
C ALA A 30 22.83 -8.73 -33.50
N ASP A 31 22.92 -8.17 -34.71
CA ASP A 31 23.78 -7.02 -34.96
C ASP A 31 23.26 -5.76 -34.18
N PRO A 32 24.14 -4.88 -33.68
CA PRO A 32 23.75 -3.70 -32.89
C PRO A 32 22.73 -2.77 -33.56
N SER A 33 22.71 -2.70 -34.90
CA SER A 33 21.74 -1.93 -35.67
C SER A 33 20.35 -2.56 -35.66
N THR A 34 20.24 -3.89 -35.61
CA THR A 34 18.97 -4.61 -35.46
C THR A 34 18.37 -4.38 -34.07
N ILE A 35 19.22 -4.40 -33.03
CA ILE A 35 18.80 -4.06 -31.66
C ILE A 35 18.33 -2.59 -31.57
N SER A 36 19.07 -1.67 -32.19
CA SER A 36 18.71 -0.24 -32.21
C SER A 36 17.38 0.02 -32.91
N ARG A 37 17.13 -0.67 -34.04
CA ARG A 37 15.85 -0.59 -34.78
C ARG A 37 14.68 -1.17 -33.99
N MET A 38 14.87 -2.27 -33.27
CA MET A 38 13.86 -2.81 -32.35
C MET A 38 13.53 -1.82 -31.24
N HIS A 39 14.55 -1.25 -30.59
CA HIS A 39 14.37 -0.27 -29.52
C HIS A 39 13.63 0.98 -30.01
N GLU A 40 14.00 1.52 -31.18
CA GLU A 40 13.33 2.68 -31.76
C GLU A 40 11.86 2.40 -32.12
N SER A 41 11.56 1.19 -32.61
CA SER A 41 10.18 0.79 -32.90
C SER A 41 9.32 0.70 -31.64
N VAL A 42 9.86 0.11 -30.57
CA VAL A 42 9.16 -0.01 -29.28
C VAL A 42 8.93 1.37 -28.64
N MET A 43 9.95 2.24 -28.64
CA MET A 43 9.84 3.58 -28.05
C MET A 43 8.85 4.48 -28.80
N ARG A 44 8.71 4.30 -30.12
CA ARG A 44 7.73 5.03 -30.93
C ARG A 44 6.29 4.67 -30.54
N GLU A 45 6.00 3.38 -30.37
CA GLU A 45 4.68 2.90 -29.91
C GLU A 45 4.37 3.34 -28.48
N LEU A 46 5.37 3.26 -27.59
CA LEU A 46 5.22 3.73 -26.22
C LEU A 46 4.90 5.22 -26.16
N HIS A 47 5.49 6.02 -27.04
CA HIS A 47 5.17 7.44 -27.17
C HIS A 47 3.76 7.69 -27.73
N ALA A 48 3.31 6.89 -28.69
CA ALA A 48 1.97 6.98 -29.28
C ALA A 48 0.87 6.63 -28.26
N VAL A 49 1.11 5.65 -27.38
CA VAL A 49 0.17 5.29 -26.32
C VAL A 49 0.14 6.33 -25.18
N VAL A 50 1.26 7.01 -24.93
CA VAL A 50 1.39 7.99 -23.84
C VAL A 50 0.86 9.38 -24.22
N GLN A 51 0.73 9.70 -25.50
CA GLN A 51 0.06 10.92 -25.98
C GLN A 51 -1.31 10.59 -26.57
N PRO A 52 -2.40 10.61 -25.77
CA PRO A 52 -3.73 10.53 -26.34
C PRO A 52 -3.95 11.76 -27.23
N GLU A 53 -4.43 11.53 -28.46
CA GLU A 53 -4.79 12.58 -29.41
C GLU A 53 -5.75 13.59 -28.76
N GLY A 54 -5.18 14.68 -28.30
CA GLY A 54 -5.84 15.74 -27.54
C GLY A 54 -4.96 16.98 -27.43
N GLY A 55 -4.13 17.23 -28.45
CA GLY A 55 -3.33 18.44 -28.60
C GLY A 55 -4.02 19.38 -29.58
N VAL A 56 -4.52 20.50 -29.06
CA VAL A 56 -4.97 21.66 -29.83
C VAL A 56 -3.79 22.16 -30.69
N ASP A 57 -4.04 22.39 -31.98
CA ASP A 57 -3.07 22.93 -32.93
C ASP A 57 -2.43 24.24 -32.43
N PRO A 58 -1.10 24.37 -32.42
CA PRO A 58 -0.44 25.64 -32.19
C PRO A 58 -0.27 26.35 -33.54
N LEU A 59 -1.30 27.07 -33.96
CA LEU A 59 -1.19 28.09 -35.00
C LEU A 59 -1.30 29.48 -34.37
N ASP A 60 -0.35 30.32 -34.78
CA ASP A 60 -0.22 31.76 -34.56
C ASP A 60 0.24 32.27 -33.18
N SER A 61 1.56 32.36 -33.01
CA SER A 61 2.15 33.41 -32.19
C SER A 61 3.42 33.98 -32.83
N GLN A 62 3.21 34.92 -33.74
CA GLN A 62 4.18 35.93 -34.14
C GLN A 62 3.79 37.29 -33.55
N CYS A 63 4.82 38.07 -33.20
CA CYS A 63 4.90 39.53 -33.02
C CYS A 63 4.80 40.15 -31.60
N ASN A 64 5.96 40.71 -31.24
CA ASN A 64 6.25 42.06 -30.71
C ASN A 64 6.01 42.34 -29.21
N GLN A 65 7.05 42.61 -28.41
CA GLN A 65 7.88 43.83 -28.34
C GLN A 65 7.16 44.97 -27.58
N THR A 66 7.55 45.11 -26.31
CA THR A 66 7.64 46.31 -25.44
C THR A 66 6.84 47.58 -25.83
N ASP A 67 5.91 47.99 -24.96
CA ASP A 67 6.01 49.26 -24.20
C ASP A 67 4.81 49.52 -23.26
N ALA A 68 5.15 50.01 -22.06
CA ALA A 68 4.52 51.07 -21.25
C ALA A 68 2.98 51.18 -21.00
N ILE A 69 2.66 51.22 -19.69
CA ILE A 69 1.64 52.05 -18.98
C ILE A 69 0.16 51.64 -19.02
N GLY A 70 -0.43 51.48 -17.81
CA GLY A 70 -1.77 52.00 -17.49
C GLY A 70 -2.88 50.98 -17.20
N LEU A 71 -3.27 50.84 -15.93
CA LEU A 71 -4.64 50.49 -15.50
C LEU A 71 -5.62 51.60 -15.98
N PRO A 72 -6.96 51.41 -16.08
CA PRO A 72 -7.81 50.52 -15.26
C PRO A 72 -9.02 49.81 -15.95
N ALA A 73 -9.59 48.85 -15.18
CA ALA A 73 -10.99 48.37 -15.07
C ALA A 73 -11.98 48.48 -16.25
N LEU A 74 -12.61 47.36 -16.64
CA LEU A 74 -14.08 47.25 -16.79
C LEU A 74 -14.57 45.80 -17.03
N ASP A 75 -15.77 45.57 -16.53
CA ASP A 75 -16.62 44.37 -16.44
C ASP A 75 -17.00 43.64 -17.75
N VAL A 76 -17.69 42.48 -17.55
CA VAL A 76 -18.71 41.80 -18.39
C VAL A 76 -18.19 40.57 -19.21
N PRO A 77 -18.99 39.52 -19.48
CA PRO A 77 -19.72 38.56 -18.61
C PRO A 77 -19.31 37.08 -18.89
N ILE A 78 -19.74 36.14 -18.04
CA ILE A 78 -19.57 34.69 -18.26
C ILE A 78 -20.75 34.15 -19.11
N PRO A 79 -20.52 33.50 -20.28
CA PRO A 79 -21.55 32.73 -20.96
C PRO A 79 -21.62 31.29 -20.46
N GLY A 80 -22.86 30.79 -20.37
CA GLY A 80 -23.24 29.56 -19.70
C GLY A 80 -22.81 28.25 -20.37
N GLN A 81 -22.63 27.25 -19.51
CA GLN A 81 -22.47 25.84 -19.85
C GLN A 81 -23.82 25.26 -20.31
N SER A 82 -23.89 24.75 -21.54
CA SER A 82 -24.94 23.86 -21.99
C SER A 82 -24.68 22.44 -21.51
N SER A 83 -25.69 21.88 -20.86
CA SER A 83 -25.74 20.49 -20.40
C SER A 83 -26.11 19.56 -21.55
N ASP A 84 -25.22 18.65 -21.93
CA ASP A 84 -25.59 17.48 -22.72
C ASP A 84 -24.82 16.23 -22.24
N ARG A 85 -25.30 15.66 -21.13
CA ARG A 85 -24.91 14.33 -20.64
C ARG A 85 -26.16 13.52 -20.28
N ARG A 86 -26.94 13.14 -21.29
CA ARG A 86 -27.97 12.10 -21.17
C ARG A 86 -28.07 11.31 -22.47
N ARG A 87 -27.17 10.33 -22.69
CA ARG A 87 -27.38 9.24 -23.69
C ARG A 87 -26.31 8.12 -23.74
N GLN A 88 -25.70 7.71 -22.63
CA GLN A 88 -24.75 6.57 -22.66
C GLN A 88 -25.04 5.41 -21.68
N PHE A 89 -26.19 5.40 -20.99
CA PHE A 89 -26.43 4.43 -19.92
C PHE A 89 -27.05 3.05 -20.26
N PRO A 90 -27.63 2.73 -21.44
CA PRO A 90 -28.23 1.40 -21.61
C PRO A 90 -27.26 0.31 -22.11
N TYR A 91 -26.10 0.66 -22.70
CA TYR A 91 -25.20 -0.36 -23.30
C TYR A 91 -24.35 -1.10 -22.26
N SER A 92 -23.94 -0.44 -21.18
CA SER A 92 -23.10 -1.07 -20.15
C SER A 92 -23.83 -2.21 -19.42
N ILE A 93 -25.14 -2.07 -19.16
CA ILE A 93 -25.92 -3.09 -18.44
C ILE A 93 -26.16 -4.32 -19.32
N ALA A 94 -26.36 -4.14 -20.63
CA ALA A 94 -26.57 -5.24 -21.57
C ALA A 94 -25.31 -6.11 -21.75
N VAL A 95 -24.13 -5.50 -21.78
CA VAL A 95 -22.84 -6.21 -21.89
C VAL A 95 -22.51 -6.98 -20.61
N SER A 96 -22.81 -6.40 -19.43
CA SER A 96 -22.62 -7.10 -18.15
C SER A 96 -23.57 -8.31 -18.00
N ALA A 97 -24.81 -8.20 -18.45
CA ALA A 97 -25.77 -9.31 -18.41
C ALA A 97 -25.38 -10.46 -19.37
N LEU A 98 -24.82 -10.13 -20.54
CA LEU A 98 -24.34 -11.12 -21.51
C LEU A 98 -23.15 -11.91 -20.98
N MET A 99 -22.20 -11.25 -20.31
CA MET A 99 -21.01 -11.90 -19.73
C MET A 99 -21.36 -12.86 -18.58
N ILE A 100 -22.38 -12.52 -17.78
CA ILE A 100 -22.88 -13.40 -16.70
C ILE A 100 -23.55 -14.66 -17.29
N LEU A 101 -24.28 -14.54 -18.40
CA LEU A 101 -24.90 -15.68 -19.08
C LEU A 101 -23.87 -16.62 -19.72
N VAL A 102 -22.80 -16.08 -20.29
CA VAL A 102 -21.70 -16.88 -20.86
C VAL A 102 -20.95 -17.64 -19.78
N ALA A 103 -20.68 -17.01 -18.63
CA ALA A 103 -20.04 -17.68 -17.48
C ALA A 103 -20.91 -18.82 -16.91
N PHE A 104 -22.23 -18.65 -16.90
CA PHE A 104 -23.16 -19.67 -16.39
C PHE A 104 -23.31 -20.87 -17.35
N ALA A 105 -23.19 -20.64 -18.67
CA ALA A 105 -23.20 -21.70 -19.68
C ALA A 105 -21.91 -22.52 -19.67
N ALA A 106 -20.75 -21.88 -19.47
CA ALA A 106 -19.45 -22.55 -19.40
C ALA A 106 -19.31 -23.45 -18.16
N GLY A 107 -19.91 -23.07 -17.02
CA GLY A 107 -19.86 -23.85 -15.78
C GLY A 107 -20.64 -25.18 -15.79
N ARG A 108 -21.53 -25.41 -16.78
CA ARG A 108 -22.39 -26.60 -16.83
C ARG A 108 -21.85 -27.75 -17.69
N TRP A 109 -20.72 -27.59 -18.37
CA TRP A 109 -20.11 -28.66 -19.18
C TRP A 109 -18.97 -29.43 -18.50
N SER A 110 -18.56 -29.05 -17.28
CA SER A 110 -17.44 -29.69 -16.58
C SER A 110 -17.86 -30.80 -15.58
N ALA A 111 -19.14 -31.16 -15.51
CA ALA A 111 -19.65 -32.18 -14.58
C ALA A 111 -20.40 -33.31 -15.31
N SER A 112 -19.69 -34.04 -16.17
CA SER A 112 -20.16 -35.34 -16.66
C SER A 112 -18.97 -36.19 -17.11
N GLY A 113 -18.54 -37.11 -16.26
CA GLY A 113 -17.71 -38.22 -16.71
C GLY A 113 -16.75 -38.79 -15.67
N ARG A 114 -17.25 -39.66 -14.78
CA ARG A 114 -16.58 -40.92 -14.42
C ARG A 114 -17.49 -41.76 -13.50
N SER A 115 -18.25 -42.62 -14.14
CA SER A 115 -18.95 -43.76 -13.54
C SER A 115 -18.05 -45.00 -13.62
N SER A 116 -17.87 -45.65 -12.47
CA SER A 116 -17.86 -47.10 -12.22
C SER A 116 -17.19 -48.06 -13.22
N SER A 117 -16.21 -48.83 -12.71
CA SER A 117 -16.21 -50.28 -12.92
C SER A 117 -15.61 -51.00 -11.70
N VAL A 118 -16.47 -51.79 -11.06
CA VAL A 118 -16.14 -52.84 -10.09
C VAL A 118 -16.03 -54.14 -10.88
N PRO A 119 -15.08 -55.03 -10.54
CA PRO A 119 -15.32 -56.45 -10.72
C PRO A 119 -15.27 -57.17 -9.36
N SER A 120 -16.35 -57.88 -9.09
CA SER A 120 -16.49 -58.90 -8.06
C SER A 120 -16.25 -60.26 -8.73
N GLY A 121 -15.50 -61.15 -8.07
CA GLY A 121 -15.60 -62.58 -8.32
C GLY A 121 -14.32 -63.40 -8.13
N GLU A 122 -14.40 -64.33 -7.17
CA GLU A 122 -13.76 -65.66 -7.15
C GLU A 122 -12.43 -65.84 -6.39
N ASP A 123 -12.55 -66.27 -5.13
CA ASP A 123 -11.71 -67.31 -4.49
C ASP A 123 -12.08 -68.71 -5.08
N PRO A 124 -11.31 -69.83 -4.94
CA PRO A 124 -10.32 -70.12 -3.88
C PRO A 124 -9.05 -70.93 -4.27
N GLN A 125 -8.16 -71.11 -3.28
CA GLN A 125 -7.30 -72.28 -2.97
C GLN A 125 -5.76 -72.17 -3.04
N LEU A 126 -5.19 -72.45 -1.85
CA LEU A 126 -4.05 -73.34 -1.54
C LEU A 126 -2.57 -72.91 -1.73
N ALA A 127 -1.80 -73.32 -0.71
CA ALA A 127 -0.35 -73.47 -0.57
C ALA A 127 0.46 -72.19 -0.28
N GLU A 128 1.02 -72.00 0.92
CA GLU A 128 2.17 -72.68 1.55
C GLU A 128 3.52 -71.97 1.26
N SER A 129 4.22 -71.63 2.35
CA SER A 129 5.67 -71.41 2.50
C SER A 129 6.34 -70.02 2.39
N ALA A 130 7.26 -69.85 3.35
CA ALA A 130 8.48 -69.04 3.45
C ALA A 130 8.32 -67.53 3.76
N GLN A 131 8.65 -67.07 4.98
CA GLN A 131 9.99 -66.82 5.58
C GLN A 131 10.83 -65.76 4.84
N HIS A 132 11.12 -64.68 5.58
CA HIS A 132 12.23 -63.69 5.53
C HIS A 132 11.62 -62.33 5.89
N ASP A 133 11.77 -61.72 7.07
CA ASP A 133 12.87 -61.61 8.05
C ASP A 133 14.11 -60.87 7.51
N ALA A 134 14.13 -59.55 7.72
CA ALA A 134 15.29 -58.64 7.89
C ALA A 134 14.75 -57.19 7.91
N SER A 135 14.40 -56.62 9.07
CA SER A 135 15.32 -55.89 9.97
C SER A 135 16.22 -54.90 9.21
N GLN A 136 15.80 -53.62 9.16
CA GLN A 136 16.73 -52.50 8.97
C GLN A 136 16.61 -51.51 10.12
N THR A 137 17.80 -51.28 10.66
CA THR A 137 18.17 -50.69 11.93
C THR A 137 18.16 -49.16 11.83
N VAL A 138 17.47 -48.53 12.79
CA VAL A 138 17.53 -47.08 13.04
C VAL A 138 18.83 -46.77 13.81
N PRO A 139 19.70 -45.86 13.35
CA PRO A 139 20.79 -45.38 14.19
C PRO A 139 20.32 -44.22 15.09
N ALA A 140 20.70 -44.36 16.35
CA ALA A 140 20.33 -43.58 17.51
C ALA A 140 20.68 -42.09 17.43
N LEU A 141 19.79 -41.29 18.02
CA LEU A 141 20.03 -39.91 18.46
C LEU A 141 21.26 -39.85 19.36
N LYS A 142 22.17 -38.93 19.04
CA LYS A 142 23.30 -38.53 19.87
C LYS A 142 22.86 -37.34 20.71
N GLU A 143 22.84 -37.52 22.03
CA GLU A 143 22.56 -36.47 23.01
C GLU A 143 23.61 -35.33 22.94
N PRO A 144 23.22 -34.08 23.25
CA PRO A 144 24.15 -32.96 23.35
C PRO A 144 24.78 -32.89 24.76
N PRO A 145 26.06 -32.49 24.89
CA PRO A 145 26.65 -32.25 26.19
C PRO A 145 26.13 -30.92 26.77
N LYS A 146 25.60 -31.01 27.99
CA LYS A 146 25.52 -29.90 28.95
C LYS A 146 26.92 -29.67 29.50
N ASP A 147 27.35 -28.41 29.59
CA ASP A 147 28.27 -27.84 30.60
C ASP A 147 28.86 -26.54 30.07
N LEU A 148 28.34 -25.38 30.50
CA LEU A 148 29.08 -24.13 30.51
C LEU A 148 28.57 -23.26 31.68
N ASP A 149 29.34 -23.29 32.76
CA ASP A 149 29.36 -22.29 33.83
C ASP A 149 29.94 -20.96 33.30
N PRO A 150 29.36 -19.79 33.65
CA PRO A 150 29.95 -18.50 33.35
C PRO A 150 30.53 -17.88 34.63
N ASP A 151 31.84 -17.94 34.84
CA ASP A 151 32.51 -16.96 35.70
C ASP A 151 34.03 -16.89 35.50
N HIS A 152 34.52 -15.65 35.56
CA HIS A 152 35.91 -15.19 35.72
C HIS A 152 36.82 -14.94 34.50
N LEU A 153 37.09 -13.63 34.31
CA LEU A 153 38.37 -12.89 34.21
C LEU A 153 38.29 -11.86 33.06
N VAL A 154 38.08 -10.56 33.29
CA VAL A 154 38.90 -9.51 33.93
C VAL A 154 40.27 -9.28 33.26
N ALA A 155 40.47 -8.01 32.86
CA ALA A 155 41.71 -7.28 32.49
C ALA A 155 42.22 -7.49 31.05
N LYS A 156 42.66 -6.48 30.27
CA LYS A 156 43.19 -5.13 30.58
C LYS A 156 43.39 -4.31 29.27
N ASN A 157 43.57 -2.99 29.42
CA ASN A 157 44.00 -1.93 28.48
C ASN A 157 42.81 -1.13 27.86
N GLY A 158 42.56 0.15 28.16
CA GLY A 158 43.46 1.31 28.34
C GLY A 158 43.79 1.90 26.95
N VAL A 159 43.64 3.18 26.59
CA VAL A 159 43.68 4.48 27.27
C VAL A 159 43.15 5.58 26.31
N GLY A 160 42.57 6.66 26.84
CA GLY A 160 42.44 8.00 26.20
C GLY A 160 41.00 8.51 26.11
N SER A 161 40.39 9.25 27.05
CA SER A 161 40.72 10.49 27.81
C SER A 161 40.45 11.81 27.05
N ALA A 162 39.27 12.38 27.28
CA ALA A 162 38.98 13.83 27.46
C ALA A 162 37.54 13.93 28.03
N LYS A 163 37.34 14.08 29.35
CA LYS A 163 37.26 15.32 30.15
C LYS A 163 36.27 16.36 29.58
N ASP A 164 35.08 16.47 30.19
CA ASP A 164 34.74 17.62 31.04
C ASP A 164 33.44 17.41 31.86
N ALA A 165 33.64 17.44 33.20
CA ALA A 165 32.85 18.14 34.23
C ALA A 165 31.32 17.91 34.27
N THR A 166 30.78 17.01 35.11
CA THR A 166 30.70 17.02 36.60
C THR A 166 30.03 18.26 37.19
N THR A 167 28.75 18.13 37.55
CA THR A 167 28.20 18.73 38.77
C THR A 167 27.16 17.76 39.34
N GLU A 168 27.45 17.30 40.55
CA GLU A 168 26.73 16.28 41.30
C GLU A 168 25.57 16.87 42.15
N PRO A 169 24.73 15.98 42.72
CA PRO A 169 23.41 16.28 43.25
C PRO A 169 23.41 16.48 44.77
N ASN A 170 22.47 17.24 45.32
CA ASN A 170 21.91 16.98 46.65
C ASN A 170 20.80 17.97 47.00
N LYS A 171 19.61 17.47 47.35
CA LYS A 171 18.85 17.92 48.53
C LYS A 171 17.60 17.06 48.72
N GLN A 172 17.75 16.00 49.51
CA GLN A 172 16.68 15.53 50.39
C GLN A 172 16.64 16.48 51.60
N GLU A 173 15.52 17.15 51.80
CA GLU A 173 15.20 17.87 53.03
C GLU A 173 13.87 17.34 53.57
N SER A 174 14.00 16.32 54.41
CA SER A 174 13.05 16.04 55.47
C SER A 174 13.20 17.11 56.56
N LEU A 175 12.15 17.80 56.98
CA LEU A 175 12.00 18.24 58.38
C LEU A 175 10.59 18.77 58.68
N GLN A 176 10.05 18.26 59.80
CA GLN A 176 9.24 18.95 60.81
C GLN A 176 7.80 19.39 60.51
N LYS A 177 6.93 18.47 60.95
CA LYS A 177 5.62 18.65 61.56
C LYS A 177 5.72 19.53 62.84
N PRO A 178 4.94 20.61 62.97
CA PRO A 178 4.50 21.08 64.28
C PRO A 178 3.02 20.73 64.48
N ALA A 179 2.75 20.12 65.63
CA ALA A 179 1.42 20.06 66.19
C ALA A 179 0.97 21.48 66.54
N SER A 180 -0.25 21.84 66.17
CA SER A 180 -0.96 22.98 66.73
C SER A 180 -2.43 22.59 66.83
N ASP A 181 -2.77 22.12 68.03
CA ASP A 181 -4.11 22.12 68.57
C ASP A 181 -4.68 23.53 68.43
N SER A 182 -5.76 23.66 67.67
CA SER A 182 -6.67 24.80 67.75
C SER A 182 -8.07 24.26 67.55
N THR A 183 -8.63 23.80 68.67
CA THR A 183 -10.05 23.58 68.90
C THR A 183 -10.77 24.91 68.70
N GLN A 184 -11.14 25.21 67.45
CA GLN A 184 -12.17 26.20 67.18
C GLN A 184 -13.51 25.47 67.05
N MET A 185 -14.37 25.70 68.04
CA MET A 185 -15.81 25.52 67.89
C MET A 185 -16.27 26.38 66.72
N ILE A 186 -16.57 25.74 65.59
CA ILE A 186 -17.29 26.38 64.48
C ILE A 186 -18.63 25.66 64.37
N GLU A 187 -19.66 26.41 64.76
CA GLU A 187 -21.08 26.33 64.44
C GLU A 187 -21.55 25.18 63.52
N PRO A 188 -22.61 24.44 63.91
CA PRO A 188 -23.28 23.50 63.03
C PRO A 188 -23.89 24.26 61.84
N ARG A 189 -23.17 24.24 60.72
CA ARG A 189 -23.64 24.75 59.43
C ARG A 189 -24.88 23.94 59.04
N PRO A 190 -26.02 24.58 58.70
CA PRO A 190 -27.25 23.87 58.41
C PRO A 190 -27.03 22.93 57.24
N GLU A 191 -27.37 21.66 57.45
CA GLU A 191 -27.36 20.59 56.47
C GLU A 191 -28.20 21.01 55.26
N LEU A 192 -27.52 21.61 54.27
CA LEU A 192 -28.05 21.88 52.95
C LEU A 192 -28.47 20.54 52.35
N ALA A 193 -29.79 20.39 52.24
CA ALA A 193 -30.55 19.33 51.61
C ALA A 193 -29.67 18.42 50.73
N THR A 194 -29.51 17.18 51.19
CA THR A 194 -28.90 16.07 50.47
C THR A 194 -29.54 15.93 49.09
N GLY A 195 -28.95 16.62 48.12
CA GLY A 195 -29.33 16.55 46.72
C GLY A 195 -29.28 15.10 46.29
N ARG A 196 -30.48 14.52 46.09
CA ARG A 196 -30.70 13.15 45.64
C ARG A 196 -29.95 13.00 44.33
N LYS A 197 -28.71 12.49 44.37
CA LYS A 197 -27.88 12.23 43.18
C LYS A 197 -28.70 11.35 42.25
N GLN A 198 -29.30 11.98 41.23
CA GLN A 198 -30.07 11.25 40.23
C GLN A 198 -29.14 10.20 39.64
N ARG A 199 -29.51 8.93 39.79
CA ARG A 199 -28.75 7.83 39.22
C ARG A 199 -28.90 7.92 37.71
N LEU A 200 -27.96 8.57 37.05
CA LEU A 200 -27.88 8.61 35.60
C LEU A 200 -27.87 7.20 35.05
N THR A 201 -28.71 6.95 34.06
CA THR A 201 -28.74 5.70 33.31
C THR A 201 -27.40 5.49 32.60
N PRO A 202 -26.99 4.23 32.32
CA PRO A 202 -25.75 3.97 31.60
C PRO A 202 -25.64 4.72 30.26
N ARG A 203 -26.75 4.87 29.54
CA ARG A 203 -26.83 5.58 28.26
C ARG A 203 -26.62 7.09 28.43
N GLU A 204 -27.16 7.70 29.48
CA GLU A 204 -26.93 9.12 29.78
C GLU A 204 -25.46 9.39 30.12
N ARG A 205 -24.83 8.50 30.89
CA ARG A 205 -23.39 8.62 31.20
C ARG A 205 -22.53 8.56 29.93
N MET A 206 -22.85 7.67 29.00
CA MET A 206 -22.16 7.61 27.71
C MET A 206 -22.39 8.87 26.88
N LYS A 207 -23.60 9.42 26.86
CA LYS A 207 -23.88 10.67 26.16
C LYS A 207 -23.07 11.82 26.73
N LEU A 208 -23.00 11.95 28.06
CA LEU A 208 -22.18 12.95 28.72
C LEU A 208 -20.70 12.76 28.39
N GLN A 209 -20.20 11.53 28.47
CA GLN A 209 -18.82 11.23 28.12
C GLN A 209 -18.50 11.57 26.65
N LEU A 210 -19.42 11.25 25.73
CA LEU A 210 -19.27 11.63 24.33
C LEU A 210 -19.27 13.16 24.16
N GLU A 211 -20.16 13.86 24.85
CA GLU A 211 -20.24 15.32 24.79
C GLU A 211 -18.94 15.96 25.27
N ASP A 212 -18.38 15.48 26.39
CA ASP A 212 -17.11 15.96 26.93
C ASP A 212 -15.97 15.81 25.91
N VAL A 213 -15.93 14.67 25.19
CA VAL A 213 -14.94 14.44 24.13
C VAL A 213 -15.18 15.36 22.93
N LEU A 214 -16.44 15.55 22.50
CA LEU A 214 -16.75 16.44 21.39
C LEU A 214 -16.41 17.91 21.70
N VAL A 215 -16.64 18.35 22.94
CA VAL A 215 -16.22 19.69 23.41
C VAL A 215 -14.70 19.80 23.40
N CYS A 216 -13.99 18.81 23.97
CA CYS A 216 -12.53 18.72 23.98
C CYS A 216 -11.93 18.88 22.57
N LEU A 217 -12.48 18.15 21.59
CA LEU A 217 -12.04 18.18 20.18
C LEU A 217 -12.46 19.46 19.43
N SER A 218 -13.51 20.15 19.87
CA SER A 218 -13.93 21.41 19.25
C SER A 218 -13.07 22.60 19.70
N GLU A 219 -12.49 22.53 20.90
CA GLU A 219 -11.64 23.58 21.46
C GLU A 219 -10.17 23.41 21.06
N LYS A 220 -9.73 22.19 20.77
CA LYS A 220 -8.34 21.84 20.47
C LYS A 220 -8.26 20.85 19.33
N ASP A 221 -7.35 21.10 18.39
CA ASP A 221 -6.91 20.09 17.42
C ASP A 221 -6.09 19.02 18.16
N ASP A 222 -6.75 17.96 18.62
CA ASP A 222 -6.13 16.80 19.28
C ASP A 222 -5.66 15.78 18.23
N THR A 223 -4.47 16.02 17.68
CA THR A 223 -3.84 15.11 16.70
C THR A 223 -3.53 13.72 17.27
N ASP A 224 -3.38 13.62 18.59
CA ASP A 224 -2.87 12.42 19.27
C ASP A 224 -4.00 11.52 19.80
N GLY A 225 -5.26 11.95 19.62
CA GLY A 225 -6.44 11.22 20.07
C GLY A 225 -6.54 11.09 21.60
N SER A 226 -5.89 11.99 22.35
CA SER A 226 -5.87 11.98 23.81
C SER A 226 -7.28 12.12 24.42
N CYS A 227 -8.13 13.00 23.87
CA CYS A 227 -9.53 13.15 24.25
C CYS A 227 -10.31 11.84 24.01
N CYS A 228 -9.97 11.11 22.93
CA CYS A 228 -10.71 9.92 22.48
C CYS A 228 -10.39 8.65 23.27
N ARG A 229 -9.28 8.61 24.04
CA ARG A 229 -8.85 7.40 24.79
C ARG A 229 -9.92 6.87 25.73
N THR A 230 -10.75 7.76 26.29
CA THR A 230 -11.83 7.37 27.21
C THR A 230 -12.92 6.54 26.52
N LEU A 231 -13.07 6.66 25.19
CA LEU A 231 -14.10 5.98 24.40
C LEU A 231 -13.68 4.56 23.98
N LEU A 232 -12.38 4.27 23.92
CA LEU A 232 -11.83 3.00 23.40
C LEU A 232 -12.37 1.73 24.09
N PRO A 233 -12.59 1.67 25.43
CA PRO A 233 -13.13 0.47 26.07
C PRO A 233 -14.52 0.08 25.58
N ARG A 234 -15.25 1.00 24.95
CA ARG A 234 -16.63 0.84 24.47
C ARG A 234 -16.77 1.34 23.04
N ARG A 235 -15.75 1.06 22.22
CA ARG A 235 -15.61 1.60 20.87
C ARG A 235 -16.85 1.37 20.01
N ALA A 236 -17.45 0.17 20.06
CA ALA A 236 -18.57 -0.19 19.19
C ALA A 236 -19.82 0.66 19.49
N GLU A 237 -20.12 0.89 20.77
CA GLU A 237 -21.27 1.71 21.12
C GLU A 237 -21.05 3.20 20.84
N PHE A 238 -19.82 3.69 21.04
CA PHE A 238 -19.47 5.07 20.70
C PHE A 238 -19.39 5.31 19.20
N GLU A 239 -18.93 4.34 18.41
CA GLU A 239 -18.93 4.40 16.94
C GLU A 239 -20.35 4.63 16.41
N PHE A 240 -21.33 3.87 16.92
CA PHE A 240 -22.74 4.07 16.57
C PHE A 240 -23.24 5.46 16.95
N MET A 241 -22.95 5.93 18.17
CA MET A 241 -23.37 7.25 18.63
C MET A 241 -22.71 8.38 17.83
N LEU A 242 -21.44 8.25 17.48
CA LEU A 242 -20.73 9.19 16.62
C LEU A 242 -21.34 9.23 15.22
N GLY A 243 -21.71 8.09 14.65
CA GLY A 243 -22.40 8.03 13.36
C GLY A 243 -23.76 8.71 13.36
N GLU A 244 -24.47 8.71 14.49
CA GLU A 244 -25.69 9.52 14.68
C GLU A 244 -25.37 11.02 14.79
N VAL A 245 -24.32 11.41 15.51
CA VAL A 245 -23.92 12.82 15.61
C VAL A 245 -23.47 13.36 14.25
N ILE A 246 -22.68 12.61 13.49
CA ILE A 246 -22.21 13.01 12.16
C ILE A 246 -23.39 13.27 11.21
N ARG A 247 -24.47 12.48 11.30
CA ARG A 247 -25.66 12.64 10.44
C ARG A 247 -26.56 13.80 10.87
N ASN A 248 -26.65 14.09 12.16
CA ASN A 248 -27.65 15.01 12.70
C ASN A 248 -27.08 16.38 13.11
N ALA A 249 -25.78 16.49 13.41
CA ALA A 249 -25.13 17.72 13.82
C ALA A 249 -24.57 18.50 12.63
N THR A 250 -24.27 19.78 12.86
CA THR A 250 -23.64 20.68 11.88
C THR A 250 -22.45 21.42 12.49
N GLY A 251 -21.61 22.00 11.64
CA GLY A 251 -20.49 22.85 12.05
C GLY A 251 -19.43 22.12 12.87
N GLN A 252 -18.91 22.77 13.90
CA GLN A 252 -17.78 22.25 14.70
C GLN A 252 -18.08 20.93 15.40
N ARG A 253 -19.33 20.75 15.84
CA ARG A 253 -19.75 19.49 16.49
C ARG A 253 -19.68 18.31 15.53
N GLN A 254 -20.07 18.51 14.27
CA GLN A 254 -19.99 17.48 13.24
C GLN A 254 -18.54 17.16 12.90
N LEU A 255 -17.69 18.18 12.78
CA LEU A 255 -16.26 18.05 12.53
C LEU A 255 -15.56 17.30 13.66
N ALA A 256 -15.83 17.66 14.92
CA ALA A 256 -15.33 16.95 16.10
C ALA A 256 -15.76 15.48 16.11
N ALA A 257 -16.99 15.18 15.69
CA ALA A 257 -17.49 13.80 15.60
C ALA A 257 -16.78 13.00 14.50
N VAL A 258 -16.50 13.60 13.34
CA VAL A 258 -15.69 12.99 12.27
C VAL A 258 -14.26 12.70 12.77
N THR A 259 -13.64 13.66 13.46
CA THR A 259 -12.31 13.47 14.07
C THR A 259 -12.32 12.35 15.10
N ALA A 260 -13.29 12.32 16.02
CA ALA A 260 -13.43 11.25 17.01
C ALA A 260 -13.63 9.87 16.35
N MET A 261 -14.37 9.83 15.23
CA MET A 261 -14.56 8.62 14.45
C MET A 261 -13.25 8.10 13.86
N GLY A 262 -12.30 8.97 13.50
CA GLY A 262 -10.96 8.54 13.05
C GLY A 262 -10.19 7.74 14.09
N PHE A 263 -10.35 8.07 15.38
CA PHE A 263 -9.65 7.39 16.47
C PHE A 263 -10.38 6.16 17.02
N VAL A 264 -11.71 6.22 17.10
CA VAL A 264 -12.53 5.18 17.73
C VAL A 264 -13.08 4.19 16.71
N GLY A 265 -13.28 4.66 15.48
CA GLY A 265 -13.93 3.91 14.43
C GLY A 265 -13.12 2.70 14.00
N THR A 266 -13.85 1.71 13.50
CA THR A 266 -13.31 0.55 12.82
C THR A 266 -13.71 0.58 11.35
N ASP A 267 -13.44 -0.50 10.61
CA ASP A 267 -13.87 -0.63 9.20
C ASP A 267 -15.40 -0.45 9.02
N THR A 268 -16.20 -0.62 10.06
CA THR A 268 -17.65 -0.37 10.02
C THR A 268 -18.02 1.12 9.91
N ALA A 269 -17.11 2.03 10.27
CA ALA A 269 -17.32 3.48 10.16
C ALA A 269 -17.09 4.01 8.73
N VAL A 270 -16.42 3.24 7.87
CA VAL A 270 -15.99 3.66 6.53
C VAL A 270 -17.13 4.16 5.65
N PRO A 271 -18.30 3.50 5.54
CA PRO A 271 -19.40 4.01 4.72
C PRO A 271 -19.93 5.37 5.18
N VAL A 272 -19.94 5.62 6.50
CA VAL A 272 -20.38 6.90 7.07
C VAL A 272 -19.38 8.00 6.72
N LEU A 273 -18.08 7.74 6.88
CA LEU A 273 -17.02 8.69 6.56
C LEU A 273 -16.87 8.95 5.06
N LEU A 274 -17.04 7.93 4.21
CA LEU A 274 -17.12 8.11 2.75
C LEU A 274 -18.34 8.94 2.34
N GLY A 275 -19.43 8.90 3.10
CA GLY A 275 -20.57 9.78 2.90
C GLY A 275 -20.21 11.25 3.12
N THR A 276 -19.37 11.54 4.13
CA THR A 276 -18.99 12.92 4.50
C THR A 276 -17.90 13.52 3.62
N THR A 277 -17.11 12.72 2.89
CA THR A 277 -16.11 13.25 1.93
C THR A 277 -16.74 14.06 0.79
N ARG A 278 -18.04 13.85 0.53
CA ARG A 278 -18.81 14.62 -0.47
C ARG A 278 -19.01 16.08 -0.06
N SER A 279 -19.03 16.36 1.23
CA SER A 279 -19.15 17.71 1.77
C SER A 279 -17.79 18.37 1.82
N GLU A 280 -17.62 19.48 1.09
CA GLU A 280 -16.34 20.19 0.98
C GLU A 280 -15.76 20.59 2.35
N SER A 281 -16.61 21.10 3.25
CA SER A 281 -16.21 21.50 4.61
C SER A 281 -15.74 20.35 5.51
N LEU A 282 -16.12 19.11 5.20
CA LEU A 282 -15.75 17.92 5.99
C LEU A 282 -14.75 17.03 5.25
N ARG A 283 -14.45 17.31 3.98
CA ARG A 283 -13.73 16.40 3.10
C ARG A 283 -12.36 16.04 3.68
N GLU A 284 -11.55 17.05 3.98
CA GLU A 284 -10.20 16.86 4.50
C GLU A 284 -10.18 16.06 5.81
N LYS A 285 -11.00 16.47 6.79
CA LYS A 285 -11.11 15.78 8.08
C LYS A 285 -11.66 14.36 7.94
N SER A 286 -12.58 14.12 7.00
CA SER A 286 -13.11 12.78 6.72
C SER A 286 -12.07 11.87 6.09
N ILE A 287 -11.23 12.39 5.19
CA ILE A 287 -10.12 11.63 4.59
C ILE A 287 -9.07 11.30 5.66
N ALA A 288 -8.72 12.28 6.51
CA ALA A 288 -7.83 12.04 7.64
C ALA A 288 -8.38 10.98 8.60
N ALA A 289 -9.68 11.03 8.92
CA ALA A 289 -10.33 10.02 9.74
C ALA A 289 -10.32 8.63 9.09
N LEU A 290 -10.58 8.54 7.79
CA LEU A 290 -10.49 7.28 7.03
C LEU A 290 -9.08 6.69 7.08
N LYS A 291 -8.05 7.52 6.87
CA LYS A 291 -6.64 7.08 6.96
C LYS A 291 -6.30 6.48 8.32
N GLN A 292 -6.88 7.01 9.40
CA GLN A 292 -6.63 6.55 10.76
C GLN A 292 -7.42 5.27 11.10
N CYS A 293 -8.72 5.21 10.79
CA CYS A 293 -9.59 4.15 11.27
C CYS A 293 -9.59 2.87 10.40
N CYS A 294 -9.25 2.99 9.11
CA CYS A 294 -9.29 1.84 8.19
C CYS A 294 -8.20 0.82 8.51
N SER A 295 -8.50 -0.46 8.35
CA SER A 295 -7.48 -1.51 8.24
C SER A 295 -6.68 -1.38 6.93
N GLU A 296 -5.52 -2.02 6.87
CA GLU A 296 -4.70 -2.05 5.65
C GLU A 296 -5.43 -2.69 4.47
N GLN A 297 -6.23 -3.73 4.73
CA GLN A 297 -7.05 -4.39 3.72
C GLN A 297 -8.16 -3.46 3.22
N MET A 298 -8.77 -2.68 4.12
CA MET A 298 -9.78 -1.70 3.75
C MET A 298 -9.18 -0.55 2.93
N LEU A 299 -8.01 -0.02 3.32
CA LEU A 299 -7.30 0.98 2.52
C LEU A 299 -6.98 0.46 1.11
N ALA A 300 -6.48 -0.77 0.98
CA ALA A 300 -6.26 -1.38 -0.32
C ALA A 300 -7.55 -1.53 -1.13
N GLY A 301 -8.66 -1.93 -0.48
CA GLY A 301 -9.98 -1.96 -1.10
C GLY A 301 -10.43 -0.60 -1.63
N LEU A 302 -10.19 0.49 -0.87
CA LEU A 302 -10.50 1.85 -1.30
C LEU A 302 -9.64 2.30 -2.49
N VAL A 303 -8.36 1.90 -2.55
CA VAL A 303 -7.48 2.19 -3.70
C VAL A 303 -7.97 1.48 -4.97
N LEU A 304 -8.47 0.25 -4.85
CA LEU A 304 -8.96 -0.53 -5.99
C LEU A 304 -10.33 -0.06 -6.52
N GLN A 305 -11.12 0.62 -5.70
CA GLN A 305 -12.40 1.17 -6.14
C GLN A 305 -12.20 2.27 -7.18
N PRO A 306 -12.94 2.26 -8.30
CA PRO A 306 -12.87 3.34 -9.28
C PRO A 306 -13.31 4.65 -8.64
N GLY A 307 -12.48 5.68 -8.70
CA GLY A 307 -12.76 6.95 -8.06
C GLY A 307 -11.74 8.03 -8.39
N ASP A 308 -11.63 9.00 -7.49
CA ASP A 308 -10.66 10.08 -7.57
C ASP A 308 -9.24 9.55 -7.34
N GLU A 309 -8.37 9.68 -8.36
CA GLU A 309 -6.98 9.23 -8.30
C GLU A 309 -6.18 9.94 -7.19
N THR A 310 -6.54 11.19 -6.87
CA THR A 310 -5.86 11.93 -5.78
C THR A 310 -6.14 11.27 -4.44
N LEU A 311 -7.40 10.88 -4.20
CA LEU A 311 -7.81 10.18 -3.00
C LEU A 311 -7.21 8.78 -2.91
N GLN A 312 -7.18 8.05 -4.03
CA GLN A 312 -6.52 6.74 -4.11
C GLN A 312 -5.03 6.85 -3.75
N ARG A 313 -4.33 7.87 -4.29
CA ARG A 313 -2.92 8.12 -3.95
C ARG A 313 -2.77 8.43 -2.47
N GLU A 314 -3.65 9.23 -1.88
CA GLU A 314 -3.60 9.53 -0.45
C GLU A 314 -3.77 8.30 0.45
N PHE A 315 -4.68 7.37 0.11
CA PHE A 315 -4.83 6.12 0.86
C PHE A 315 -3.66 5.17 0.66
N LEU A 316 -3.08 5.17 -0.53
CA LEU A 316 -1.91 4.36 -0.85
C LEU A 316 -0.65 4.88 -0.14
N THR A 317 -0.46 6.19 -0.07
CA THR A 317 0.61 6.83 0.70
C THR A 317 0.43 6.52 2.19
N GLU A 318 -0.79 6.56 2.73
CA GLU A 318 -1.04 6.12 4.10
C GLU A 318 -0.64 4.65 4.30
N LEU A 319 -1.05 3.76 3.39
CA LEU A 319 -0.66 2.35 3.42
C LEU A 319 0.87 2.16 3.38
N ALA A 320 1.59 2.97 2.59
CA ALA A 320 3.04 2.94 2.48
C ALA A 320 3.77 3.31 3.79
N HIS A 321 3.16 4.16 4.61
CA HIS A 321 3.70 4.59 5.90
C HIS A 321 3.44 3.60 7.04
N ARG A 322 2.45 2.72 6.90
CA ARG A 322 2.07 1.76 7.96
C ARG A 322 3.12 0.69 8.15
N SER A 323 3.68 0.59 9.36
CA SER A 323 4.72 -0.38 9.68
C SER A 323 4.14 -1.73 10.17
N THR A 324 3.22 -2.31 9.40
CA THR A 324 2.56 -3.59 9.76
C THR A 324 2.78 -4.67 8.69
N PRO A 325 2.83 -5.96 9.06
CA PRO A 325 2.90 -7.04 8.07
C PRO A 325 1.71 -7.05 7.09
N ASN A 326 0.53 -6.65 7.56
CA ASN A 326 -0.66 -6.55 6.70
C ASN A 326 -0.50 -5.47 5.63
N ALA A 327 0.19 -4.36 5.94
CA ALA A 327 0.49 -3.32 4.95
C ALA A 327 1.37 -3.86 3.81
N VAL A 328 2.34 -4.72 4.13
CA VAL A 328 3.19 -5.39 3.14
C VAL A 328 2.36 -6.26 2.21
N LEU A 329 1.49 -7.12 2.76
CA LEU A 329 0.63 -7.99 1.97
C LEU A 329 -0.34 -7.19 1.08
N ALA A 330 -0.95 -6.15 1.64
CA ALA A 330 -1.82 -5.24 0.91
C ALA A 330 -1.07 -4.53 -0.23
N TRP A 331 0.13 -4.02 0.03
CA TRP A 331 0.98 -3.37 -0.97
C TRP A 331 1.35 -4.31 -2.12
N LEU A 332 1.82 -5.52 -1.81
CA LEU A 332 2.15 -6.52 -2.82
C LEU A 332 0.93 -6.86 -3.68
N HIS A 333 -0.24 -7.04 -3.06
CA HIS A 333 -1.48 -7.28 -3.80
C HIS A 333 -1.82 -6.15 -4.78
N LEU A 334 -1.69 -4.89 -4.35
CA LEU A 334 -1.92 -3.72 -5.20
C LEU A 334 -0.89 -3.61 -6.34
N MET A 335 0.36 -4.00 -6.10
CA MET A 335 1.40 -4.03 -7.14
C MET A 335 1.15 -5.10 -8.22
N ARG A 336 0.57 -6.24 -7.84
CA ARG A 336 0.20 -7.29 -8.80
C ARG A 336 -0.91 -6.82 -9.73
N THR A 337 -1.88 -6.07 -9.22
CA THR A 337 -3.02 -5.57 -9.98
C THR A 337 -2.62 -4.45 -10.94
N GLN A 338 -2.81 -4.64 -12.26
CA GLN A 338 -2.29 -3.72 -13.28
C GLN A 338 -2.78 -2.28 -13.09
N ARG A 339 -4.06 -2.09 -12.74
CA ARG A 339 -4.65 -0.76 -12.53
C ARG A 339 -3.98 0.03 -11.40
N SER A 340 -3.75 -0.59 -10.26
CA SER A 340 -3.15 0.06 -9.08
C SER A 340 -1.62 0.08 -9.13
N ARG A 341 -1.00 -0.78 -9.94
CA ARG A 341 0.46 -0.86 -10.11
C ARG A 341 1.10 0.49 -10.43
N ILE A 342 0.49 1.28 -11.33
CA ILE A 342 0.99 2.60 -11.70
C ILE A 342 1.00 3.54 -10.48
N LEU A 343 -0.09 3.57 -9.71
CA LEU A 343 -0.20 4.38 -8.50
C LEU A 343 0.82 3.92 -7.44
N CYS A 344 1.00 2.62 -7.26
CA CYS A 344 2.00 2.05 -6.34
C CYS A 344 3.42 2.41 -6.75
N GLN A 345 3.74 2.38 -8.04
CA GLN A 345 5.04 2.84 -8.53
C GLN A 345 5.28 4.33 -8.28
N GLN A 346 4.24 5.17 -8.36
CA GLN A 346 4.33 6.59 -8.03
C GLN A 346 4.54 6.82 -6.53
N ALA A 347 3.87 6.04 -5.67
CA ALA A 347 3.96 6.14 -4.21
C ALA A 347 5.15 5.37 -3.60
N ALA A 348 5.92 4.62 -4.40
CA ALA A 348 7.00 3.78 -3.92
C ALA A 348 8.15 4.57 -3.23
N SER A 349 8.32 5.84 -3.59
CA SER A 349 9.24 6.77 -2.90
C SER A 349 8.87 6.96 -1.43
N ASP A 350 7.59 6.83 -1.10
CA ASP A 350 7.02 7.15 0.21
C ASP A 350 6.94 5.91 1.12
N LEU A 351 7.45 4.76 0.67
CA LEU A 351 7.50 3.55 1.51
C LEU A 351 8.30 3.84 2.79
N SER A 352 7.70 3.46 3.92
CA SER A 352 8.37 3.48 5.21
C SER A 352 9.60 2.57 5.21
N PRO A 353 10.61 2.84 6.05
CA PRO A 353 11.78 1.97 6.19
C PRO A 353 11.40 0.51 6.48
N PHE A 354 10.35 0.29 7.28
CA PHE A 354 9.82 -1.05 7.56
C PHE A 354 9.34 -1.77 6.29
N LEU A 355 8.60 -1.08 5.42
CA LEU A 355 8.14 -1.67 4.15
C LEU A 355 9.32 -1.92 3.21
N VAL A 356 10.30 -1.03 3.14
CA VAL A 356 11.52 -1.24 2.33
C VAL A 356 12.25 -2.50 2.80
N ASP A 357 12.44 -2.67 4.12
CA ASP A 357 13.04 -3.87 4.70
C ASP A 357 12.21 -5.13 4.42
N ALA A 358 10.89 -5.02 4.39
CA ALA A 358 10.01 -6.11 3.98
C ALA A 358 10.20 -6.45 2.49
N MET A 359 10.20 -5.46 1.59
CA MET A 359 10.41 -5.70 0.16
C MET A 359 11.74 -6.40 -0.13
N PHE A 360 12.81 -6.06 0.61
CA PHE A 360 14.08 -6.79 0.47
C PHE A 360 13.99 -8.26 0.90
N ARG A 361 13.17 -8.58 1.91
CA ARG A 361 12.90 -9.98 2.30
C ARG A 361 12.06 -10.72 1.26
N GLU A 362 11.11 -10.03 0.64
CA GLU A 362 10.26 -10.59 -0.42
C GLU A 362 11.03 -10.92 -1.71
N LEU A 363 12.28 -10.48 -1.86
CA LEU A 363 13.15 -10.94 -2.95
C LEU A 363 13.44 -12.45 -2.89
N ASP A 364 13.31 -13.05 -1.71
CA ASP A 364 13.48 -14.48 -1.46
C ASP A 364 12.12 -15.24 -1.38
N ALA A 365 11.00 -14.57 -1.67
CA ALA A 365 9.69 -15.19 -1.61
C ALA A 365 9.55 -16.35 -2.62
N PRO A 366 8.82 -17.42 -2.29
CA PRO A 366 8.62 -18.55 -3.21
C PRO A 366 7.77 -18.16 -4.43
N LEU A 367 6.90 -17.16 -4.29
CA LEU A 367 6.02 -16.68 -5.34
C LEU A 367 6.74 -15.64 -6.21
N MET A 368 6.78 -15.90 -7.51
CA MET A 368 7.42 -15.00 -8.48
C MET A 368 6.75 -13.63 -8.55
N ASP A 369 5.43 -13.56 -8.41
CA ASP A 369 4.67 -12.31 -8.46
C ASP A 369 5.03 -11.37 -7.30
N ASP A 370 5.36 -11.93 -6.13
CA ASP A 370 5.81 -11.15 -4.97
C ASP A 370 7.21 -10.61 -5.15
N ARG A 371 8.10 -11.45 -5.66
CA ARG A 371 9.46 -11.03 -6.01
C ARG A 371 9.43 -9.89 -7.02
N ILE A 372 8.63 -10.02 -8.08
CA ILE A 372 8.48 -8.97 -9.10
C ILE A 372 7.88 -7.70 -8.49
N SER A 373 6.83 -7.82 -7.65
CA SER A 373 6.21 -6.68 -6.99
C SER A 373 7.19 -5.93 -6.08
N ALA A 374 8.03 -6.66 -5.35
CA ALA A 374 9.10 -6.10 -4.54
C ALA A 374 10.19 -5.44 -5.41
N ILE A 375 10.61 -6.09 -6.50
CA ILE A 375 11.58 -5.55 -7.46
C ILE A 375 11.10 -4.23 -8.04
N LEU A 376 9.86 -4.17 -8.51
CA LEU A 376 9.27 -2.96 -9.10
C LEU A 376 9.15 -1.84 -8.06
N SER A 377 8.78 -2.17 -6.82
CA SER A 377 8.66 -1.20 -5.72
C SER A 377 10.03 -0.62 -5.34
N LEU A 378 11.03 -1.48 -5.12
CA LEU A 378 12.40 -1.07 -4.79
C LEU A 378 13.06 -0.32 -5.96
N GLY A 379 12.76 -0.70 -7.20
CA GLY A 379 13.29 -0.06 -8.39
C GLY A 379 12.95 1.42 -8.42
N ARG A 380 11.72 1.81 -8.09
CA ARG A 380 11.27 3.21 -8.11
C ARG A 380 11.92 4.09 -7.03
N ARG A 381 12.62 3.51 -6.06
CA ARG A 381 13.28 4.26 -4.99
C ARG A 381 14.65 4.77 -5.42
N THR A 382 14.92 6.04 -5.14
CA THR A 382 16.18 6.72 -5.47
C THR A 382 16.99 7.11 -4.23
N ASP A 383 16.51 6.74 -3.03
CA ASP A 383 17.22 7.06 -1.79
C ASP A 383 18.53 6.26 -1.67
N LYS A 384 19.55 6.95 -1.16
CA LYS A 384 20.90 6.40 -1.03
C LYS A 384 20.96 5.11 -0.20
N PRO A 385 20.30 4.97 0.97
CA PRO A 385 20.32 3.72 1.74
C PRO A 385 19.82 2.52 0.94
N THR A 386 18.72 2.67 0.20
CA THR A 386 18.17 1.61 -0.65
C THR A 386 19.15 1.25 -1.78
N GLN A 387 19.72 2.25 -2.45
CA GLN A 387 20.71 2.04 -3.52
C GLN A 387 21.99 1.34 -3.02
N ASP A 388 22.53 1.76 -1.88
CA ASP A 388 23.72 1.14 -1.27
C ASP A 388 23.45 -0.34 -0.94
N ARG A 389 22.25 -0.66 -0.43
CA ARG A 389 21.85 -2.05 -0.15
C ARG A 389 21.69 -2.89 -1.41
N ILE A 390 21.13 -2.33 -2.49
CA ILE A 390 21.06 -3.01 -3.79
C ILE A 390 22.47 -3.33 -4.31
N MET A 391 23.39 -2.36 -4.22
CA MET A 391 24.77 -2.54 -4.65
C MET A 391 25.50 -3.62 -3.83
N GLN A 392 25.25 -3.68 -2.52
CA GLN A 392 25.76 -4.75 -1.66
C GLN A 392 25.21 -6.13 -2.08
N LEU A 393 23.93 -6.24 -2.40
CA LEU A 393 23.33 -7.51 -2.88
C LEU A 393 23.97 -7.98 -4.19
N ILE A 394 24.25 -7.07 -5.12
CA ILE A 394 24.94 -7.42 -6.39
C ILE A 394 26.36 -7.93 -6.13
N GLN A 395 27.05 -7.36 -5.13
CA GLN A 395 28.41 -7.80 -4.77
C GLN A 395 28.40 -9.15 -4.06
N GLN A 396 27.46 -9.37 -3.15
CA GLN A 396 27.35 -10.61 -2.37
C GLN A 396 26.82 -11.78 -3.21
N PHE A 397 25.90 -11.51 -4.14
CA PHE A 397 25.21 -12.52 -4.94
C PHE A 397 25.30 -12.20 -6.43
N PRO A 398 26.48 -12.40 -7.07
CA PRO A 398 26.72 -11.98 -8.45
C PRO A 398 25.84 -12.69 -9.48
N ASN A 399 25.28 -13.85 -9.13
CA ASN A 399 24.45 -14.68 -10.01
C ASN A 399 22.94 -14.46 -9.81
N ARG A 400 22.55 -13.60 -8.84
CA ARG A 400 21.14 -13.30 -8.60
C ARG A 400 20.65 -12.22 -9.55
N TRP A 401 19.52 -12.48 -10.20
CA TRP A 401 18.95 -11.59 -11.21
C TRP A 401 18.10 -10.48 -10.58
N GLU A 402 17.58 -10.67 -9.36
CA GLU A 402 16.66 -9.75 -8.70
C GLU A 402 17.30 -8.38 -8.41
N PRO A 403 18.52 -8.28 -7.84
CA PRO A 403 19.17 -6.99 -7.64
C PRO A 403 19.47 -6.27 -8.96
N VAL A 404 19.76 -7.02 -10.03
CA VAL A 404 19.96 -6.46 -11.38
C VAL A 404 18.64 -5.93 -11.95
N ALA A 405 17.54 -6.66 -11.77
CA ALA A 405 16.21 -6.22 -12.18
C ALA A 405 15.79 -4.93 -11.44
N ILE A 406 16.10 -4.80 -10.15
CA ILE A 406 15.86 -3.57 -9.39
C ILE A 406 16.61 -2.39 -10.02
N LEU A 407 17.89 -2.57 -10.39
CA LEU A 407 18.65 -1.52 -11.09
C LEU A 407 18.02 -1.14 -12.44
N MET A 408 17.55 -2.13 -13.20
CA MET A 408 16.87 -1.88 -14.48
C MET A 408 15.60 -1.03 -14.31
N CYS A 409 14.86 -1.24 -13.22
CA CYS A 409 13.65 -0.47 -12.91
C CYS A 409 13.93 0.93 -12.35
N SER A 410 15.13 1.19 -11.83
CA SER A 410 15.47 2.45 -11.17
C SER A 410 15.65 3.62 -12.11
N GLY A 411 16.24 3.40 -13.29
CA GLY A 411 16.56 4.47 -14.23
C GLY A 411 17.56 5.51 -13.68
N SER A 412 18.10 5.32 -12.47
CA SER A 412 19.09 6.22 -11.89
C SER A 412 20.42 6.13 -12.65
N GLU A 413 21.17 7.23 -12.72
CA GLU A 413 22.45 7.25 -13.43
C GLU A 413 23.46 6.24 -12.82
N ALA A 414 23.42 6.07 -11.49
CA ALA A 414 24.22 5.07 -10.79
C ALA A 414 23.86 3.64 -11.21
N ALA A 415 22.57 3.35 -11.37
CA ALA A 415 22.10 2.07 -11.88
C ALA A 415 22.57 1.84 -13.32
N VAL A 416 22.41 2.84 -14.21
CA VAL A 416 22.86 2.75 -15.61
C VAL A 416 24.35 2.46 -15.71
N ARG A 417 25.20 3.22 -14.99
CA ARG A 417 26.65 3.00 -14.96
C ARG A 417 27.00 1.59 -14.46
N THR A 418 26.26 1.07 -13.50
CA THR A 418 26.46 -0.28 -12.97
C THR A 418 26.05 -1.34 -13.99
N LEU A 419 24.89 -1.18 -14.64
CA LEU A 419 24.42 -2.06 -15.71
C LEU A 419 25.41 -2.11 -16.89
N THR A 420 25.99 -0.97 -17.31
CA THR A 420 27.04 -0.95 -18.33
C THR A 420 28.29 -1.73 -17.91
N LYS A 421 28.66 -1.71 -16.63
CA LYS A 421 29.78 -2.52 -16.12
C LYS A 421 29.44 -4.01 -16.13
N LEU A 422 28.21 -4.37 -15.75
CA LEU A 422 27.74 -5.76 -15.78
C LEU A 422 27.71 -6.30 -17.21
N GLN A 423 27.29 -5.49 -18.19
CA GLN A 423 27.25 -5.89 -19.60
C GLN A 423 28.62 -6.24 -20.19
N LYS A 424 29.70 -5.63 -19.68
CA LYS A 424 31.08 -5.94 -20.12
C LYS A 424 31.61 -7.27 -19.59
N ASN A 425 30.93 -7.90 -18.62
CA ASN A 425 31.32 -9.18 -18.05
C ASN A 425 30.39 -10.28 -18.60
N PRO A 426 30.92 -11.28 -19.34
CA PRO A 426 30.09 -12.29 -20.01
C PRO A 426 29.27 -13.14 -19.04
N GLU A 427 29.80 -13.47 -17.86
CA GLU A 427 29.07 -14.25 -16.84
C GLU A 427 27.88 -13.46 -16.28
N ARG A 428 28.07 -12.15 -16.09
CA ARG A 428 27.03 -11.27 -15.56
C ARG A 428 26.02 -10.83 -16.63
N PHE A 429 26.38 -10.92 -17.90
CA PHE A 429 25.47 -10.64 -19.00
C PHE A 429 24.29 -11.62 -19.04
N ALA A 430 24.53 -12.90 -18.76
CA ALA A 430 23.45 -13.90 -18.66
C ALA A 430 22.44 -13.57 -17.54
N VAL A 431 22.92 -13.04 -16.41
CA VAL A 431 22.07 -12.58 -15.30
C VAL A 431 21.22 -11.38 -15.72
N LEU A 432 21.80 -10.43 -16.47
CA LEU A 432 21.10 -9.28 -17.02
C LEU A 432 20.01 -9.71 -18.02
N GLN A 433 20.31 -10.64 -18.92
CA GLN A 433 19.32 -11.20 -19.85
C GLN A 433 18.17 -11.88 -19.10
N THR A 434 18.50 -12.67 -18.07
CA THR A 434 17.49 -13.33 -17.22
C THR A 434 16.59 -12.30 -16.56
N ALA A 435 17.17 -11.25 -15.96
CA ALA A 435 16.41 -10.16 -15.35
C ALA A 435 15.46 -9.48 -16.35
N SER A 436 15.95 -9.19 -17.56
CA SER A 436 15.14 -8.60 -18.63
C SER A 436 13.95 -9.48 -19.03
N ILE A 437 14.19 -10.79 -19.22
CA ILE A 437 13.14 -11.75 -19.61
C ILE A 437 12.07 -11.84 -18.52
N GLN A 438 12.47 -11.93 -17.25
CA GLN A 438 11.53 -12.01 -16.12
C GLN A 438 10.69 -10.74 -16.01
N LEU A 439 11.30 -9.56 -16.16
CA LEU A 439 10.57 -8.28 -16.16
C LEU A 439 9.59 -8.19 -17.33
N GLN A 440 10.00 -8.56 -18.54
CA GLN A 440 9.13 -8.54 -19.72
C GLN A 440 7.94 -9.49 -19.56
N ALA A 441 8.18 -10.71 -19.09
CA ALA A 441 7.12 -11.69 -18.84
C ALA A 441 6.07 -11.17 -17.84
N SER A 442 6.49 -10.35 -16.87
CA SER A 442 5.56 -9.76 -15.88
C SER A 442 4.68 -8.62 -16.42
N VAL A 443 5.13 -7.96 -17.49
CA VAL A 443 4.40 -6.85 -18.13
C VAL A 443 3.39 -7.38 -19.15
N THR A 444 3.71 -8.50 -19.82
CA THR A 444 2.92 -9.02 -20.93
C THR A 444 1.79 -9.96 -20.52
N LEU A 445 1.71 -10.39 -19.26
CA LEU A 445 0.62 -11.24 -18.79
C LEU A 445 -0.67 -10.41 -18.69
N PRO A 446 -1.68 -10.63 -19.55
CA PRO A 446 -2.99 -10.01 -19.38
C PRO A 446 -3.60 -10.49 -18.05
N ASP A 447 -4.29 -9.60 -17.34
CA ASP A 447 -5.00 -9.92 -16.10
C ASP A 447 -5.87 -11.17 -16.33
N ARG A 448 -5.48 -12.31 -15.71
CA ARG A 448 -6.15 -13.61 -15.86
C ARG A 448 -7.29 -13.78 -14.88
#